data_AF-A0A960MYL7-F1
#
_entry.id   AF-A0A960MYL7-F1
#
_cell.length_a   1.000
_cell.length_b   1.000
_cell.length_c   1.000
_cell.angle_alpha   90.00
_cell.angle_beta   90.00
_cell.angle_gamma   90.00
#
_symmetry.space_group_name_H-M   'P 1'
#
loop_
_entity.id
_entity.type
_entity.pdbx_description
1 polymer ?
#
loop_
_entity_poly.entity_id
_entity_poly.type
_entity_poly.pdbx_seq_one_letter_code
_entity_poly.pdbx_strand_id
1 'polypeptide(L)'
;MERPLAQLEQGMKRRLIVVCALMACGLSVLSARLVWLQVVEHESYAAEAARHYTYREELPASRGVIVDRGGDLLARNQTIYS
;
A
#
# COMPACT_ATOMS: atom_id res chain seq x y z
N MET A 1 16.28 -60.07 -1.19
CA MET A 1 15.03 -59.75 -1.91
C MET A 1 14.38 -58.49 -1.30
N GLU A 2 15.03 -57.31 -1.38
CA GLU A 2 14.61 -56.12 -0.59
C GLU A 2 14.26 -54.88 -1.45
N ARG A 3 14.14 -55.03 -2.77
CA ARG A 3 14.00 -53.88 -3.71
C ARG A 3 12.57 -53.43 -4.12
N PRO A 4 11.43 -53.85 -3.52
CA PRO A 4 10.13 -53.33 -3.97
C PRO A 4 9.75 -51.99 -3.34
N LEU A 5 10.14 -51.71 -2.08
CA LEU A 5 9.72 -50.51 -1.35
C LEU A 5 10.36 -49.23 -1.90
N ALA A 6 11.64 -49.31 -2.30
CA ALA A 6 12.38 -48.17 -2.84
C ALA A 6 11.81 -47.66 -4.19
N GLN A 7 11.23 -48.55 -5.00
CA GLN A 7 10.65 -48.22 -6.31
C GLN A 7 9.34 -47.41 -6.16
N LEU A 8 8.50 -47.78 -5.19
CA LEU A 8 7.26 -47.06 -4.88
C LEU A 8 7.55 -45.67 -4.30
N GLU A 9 8.53 -45.58 -3.39
CA GLU A 9 9.02 -44.32 -2.84
C GLU A 9 9.54 -43.37 -3.94
N GLN A 10 10.32 -43.88 -4.89
CA GLN A 10 10.87 -43.08 -5.99
C GLN A 10 9.77 -42.49 -6.88
N GLY A 11 8.74 -43.27 -7.20
CA GLY A 11 7.59 -42.79 -7.98
C GLY A 11 6.84 -41.65 -7.29
N MET A 12 6.64 -41.78 -5.97
CA MET A 12 5.98 -40.76 -5.16
C MET A 12 6.85 -39.49 -4.99
N LYS A 13 8.14 -39.64 -4.70
CA LYS A 13 9.10 -38.52 -4.60
C LYS A 13 9.19 -37.73 -5.90
N ARG A 14 9.23 -38.40 -7.06
CA ARG A 14 9.25 -37.74 -8.37
C ARG A 14 7.99 -36.91 -8.61
N ARG A 15 6.80 -37.46 -8.30
CA ARG A 15 5.53 -36.73 -8.43
C ARG A 15 5.48 -35.52 -7.52
N LEU A 16 5.92 -35.66 -6.27
CA LEU A 16 6.01 -34.56 -5.31
C LEU A 16 6.91 -33.43 -5.83
N ILE A 17 8.11 -33.77 -6.30
CA ILE A 17 9.06 -32.79 -6.87
C ILE A 17 8.44 -32.05 -8.06
N VAL A 18 7.75 -32.77 -8.96
CA VAL A 18 7.08 -32.15 -10.11
C VAL A 18 6.00 -31.16 -9.66
N VAL A 19 5.15 -31.53 -8.70
CA VAL A 19 4.11 -30.64 -8.19
C VAL A 19 4.72 -29.42 -7.48
N CYS A 20 5.74 -29.62 -6.64
CA CYS A 20 6.45 -28.52 -5.98
C CYS A 20 7.11 -27.59 -7.00
N ALA A 21 7.74 -28.13 -8.04
CA ALA A 21 8.34 -27.34 -9.10
C ALA A 21 7.31 -26.52 -9.87
N LEU A 22 6.15 -27.11 -10.22
CA LEU A 22 5.05 -26.40 -10.85
C LEU A 22 4.52 -25.25 -9.98
N MET A 23 4.34 -25.52 -8.68
CA MET A 23 3.88 -24.52 -7.73
C MET A 23 4.90 -23.39 -7.56
N ALA A 24 6.18 -23.72 -7.42
CA ALA A 24 7.26 -22.74 -7.35
C ALA A 24 7.35 -21.89 -8.64
N CYS A 25 7.21 -22.50 -9.81
CA CYS A 25 7.13 -21.78 -11.08
C CYS A 25 5.93 -20.81 -11.10
N GLY A 26 4.74 -21.27 -10.73
CA GLY A 26 3.55 -20.43 -10.67
C GLY A 26 3.71 -19.23 -9.74
N LEU A 27 4.23 -19.47 -8.53
CA LEU A 27 4.56 -18.40 -7.58
C LEU A 27 5.63 -17.45 -8.11
N SER A 28 6.62 -17.95 -8.85
CA SER A 28 7.67 -17.13 -9.44
C SER A 28 7.10 -16.19 -10.51
N VAL A 29 6.17 -16.67 -11.35
CA VAL A 29 5.48 -15.84 -12.35
C VAL A 29 4.66 -14.74 -11.68
N LEU A 30 3.89 -15.06 -10.64
CA LEU A 30 3.11 -14.07 -9.88
C LEU A 30 4.03 -13.05 -9.20
N SER A 31 5.15 -13.49 -8.64
CA SER A 31 6.15 -12.62 -8.01
C SER A 31 6.77 -11.67 -9.03
N ALA A 32 7.15 -12.16 -10.22
CA ALA A 32 7.65 -11.32 -11.30
C ALA A 32 6.61 -10.29 -11.75
N ARG A 33 5.32 -10.68 -11.83
CA ARG A 33 4.23 -9.75 -12.14
C ARG A 33 4.08 -8.68 -11.06
N LEU A 34 4.17 -9.04 -9.78
CA LEU A 34 4.14 -8.08 -8.68
C LEU A 34 5.30 -7.09 -8.75
N VAL A 35 6.52 -7.58 -9.01
CA VAL A 35 7.70 -6.73 -9.19
C VAL A 35 7.50 -5.75 -10.35
N TRP A 36 6.90 -6.19 -11.47
CA TRP A 36 6.56 -5.29 -12.57
C TRP A 36 5.65 -4.14 -12.13
N LEU A 37 4.53 -4.47 -11.46
CA LEU A 37 3.59 -3.45 -10.94
C LEU A 37 4.26 -2.51 -9.92
N GLN A 38 5.11 -3.03 -9.04
CA GLN A 38 5.71 -2.28 -7.95
C GLN A 38 6.99 -1.51 -8.33
N VAL A 39 7.71 -1.90 -9.38
CA VAL A 39 8.96 -1.23 -9.77
C VAL A 39 8.75 -0.36 -10.99
N VAL A 40 8.09 -0.88 -12.03
CA VAL A 40 7.91 -0.15 -13.29
C VAL A 40 6.75 0.84 -13.17
N GLU A 41 5.64 0.40 -12.57
CA GLU A 41 4.39 1.15 -12.56
C GLU A 41 4.11 1.86 -11.23
N HIS A 42 5.05 1.77 -10.27
CA HIS A 42 4.93 2.34 -8.93
C HIS A 42 4.59 3.83 -8.95
N GLU A 43 5.27 4.61 -9.78
CA GLU A 43 5.10 6.07 -9.84
C GLU A 43 3.68 6.44 -10.29
N SER A 44 3.11 5.67 -11.22
CA SER A 44 1.75 5.89 -11.71
C SER A 44 0.73 5.59 -10.61
N TYR A 45 0.86 4.45 -9.94
CA TYR A 45 -0.03 4.08 -8.84
C TYR A 45 0.10 5.00 -7.63
N ALA A 46 1.32 5.47 -7.32
CA ALA A 46 1.57 6.44 -6.26
C ALA A 46 0.94 7.80 -6.59
N ALA A 47 1.05 8.27 -7.83
CA ALA A 47 0.43 9.50 -8.28
C ALA A 47 -1.10 9.42 -8.25
N GLU A 48 -1.69 8.28 -8.62
CA GLU A 48 -3.12 8.05 -8.55
C GLU A 48 -3.63 8.02 -7.10
N ALA A 49 -2.94 7.30 -6.22
CA ALA A 49 -3.23 7.32 -4.79
C ALA A 49 -3.14 8.75 -4.22
N ALA A 50 -2.09 9.51 -4.58
CA ALA A 50 -1.96 10.90 -4.17
C ALA A 50 -3.13 11.76 -4.65
N ARG A 51 -3.63 11.56 -5.87
CA ARG A 51 -4.83 12.27 -6.35
C ARG A 51 -6.09 11.94 -5.55
N HIS A 52 -6.25 10.70 -5.10
CA HIS A 52 -7.41 10.28 -4.31
C HIS A 52 -7.35 10.74 -2.85
N TYR A 53 -6.16 10.79 -2.26
CA TYR A 53 -5.97 11.16 -0.85
C TYR A 53 -5.64 12.63 -0.62
N THR A 54 -5.21 13.36 -1.64
CA THR A 54 -4.93 14.80 -1.54
C THR A 54 -6.19 15.57 -1.89
N TYR A 55 -6.91 16.04 -0.87
CA TYR A 55 -7.90 17.08 -1.02
C TYR A 55 -7.29 18.42 -0.61
N ARG A 56 -7.60 19.48 -1.35
CA ARG A 56 -7.24 20.84 -0.92
C ARG A 56 -8.28 21.31 0.07
N GLU A 57 -7.85 21.55 1.30
CA GLU A 57 -8.64 22.27 2.29
C GLU A 57 -8.21 23.73 2.27
N GLU A 58 -9.13 24.63 1.99
CA GLU A 58 -8.87 26.06 2.12
C GLU A 58 -8.82 26.40 3.60
N LEU A 59 -7.65 26.80 4.09
CA LEU A 59 -7.50 27.30 5.45
C LEU A 59 -8.08 28.71 5.51
N PRO A 60 -9.20 28.94 6.24
CA PRO A 60 -9.75 30.28 6.34
C PRO A 60 -8.76 31.17 7.09
N ALA A 61 -8.45 32.32 6.51
CA ALA A 61 -7.66 33.33 7.21
C ALA A 61 -8.41 33.81 8.45
N SER A 62 -7.74 33.86 9.60
CA SER A 62 -8.33 34.42 10.81
C SER A 62 -8.62 35.91 10.59
N ARG A 63 -9.82 36.35 10.93
CA ARG A 63 -10.22 37.76 10.78
C ARG A 63 -9.38 38.62 11.74
N GLY A 64 -8.96 39.78 11.24
CA GLY A 64 -8.25 40.77 12.05
C GLY A 64 -9.06 41.17 13.29
N VAL A 65 -8.32 41.51 14.35
CA VAL A 65 -8.87 41.98 15.61
C VAL A 65 -9.29 43.44 15.48
N ILE A 66 -10.46 43.80 15.98
CA ILE A 66 -10.94 45.18 16.02
C ILE A 66 -10.62 45.76 17.40
N VAL A 67 -9.90 46.90 17.40
CA VAL A 67 -9.52 47.64 18.61
C VAL A 67 -10.10 49.05 18.57
N ASP A 68 -10.41 49.62 19.73
CA ASP A 68 -10.74 51.04 19.85
C ASP A 68 -9.47 51.91 19.78
N ARG A 69 -9.61 53.23 19.69
CA ARG A 69 -8.50 54.20 19.67
C ARG A 69 -7.60 54.13 20.91
N GLY A 70 -8.13 53.65 22.04
CA GLY A 70 -7.38 53.38 23.26
C GLY A 70 -6.59 52.06 23.26
N GLY A 71 -6.75 51.22 22.23
CA GLY A 71 -6.13 49.89 22.16
C GLY A 71 -6.96 48.77 22.78
N ASP A 72 -8.12 49.07 23.35
CA ASP A 72 -9.01 48.06 23.94
C ASP A 72 -9.65 47.17 22.88
N LEU A 73 -9.71 45.87 23.17
CA LEU A 73 -10.23 44.84 22.27
C LEU A 73 -11.76 44.89 22.18
N LEU A 74 -12.30 45.11 20.98
CA LEU A 74 -13.75 45.15 20.73
C LEU A 74 -14.28 43.86 20.10
N ALA A 75 -13.53 43.23 19.18
CA ALA A 75 -13.93 41.98 18.57
C ALA A 75 -12.72 41.13 18.12
N ARG A 76 -12.79 39.81 18.36
CA ARG A 76 -11.81 38.82 17.88
C ARG A 76 -12.51 37.51 17.47
N ASN A 77 -11.88 36.75 16.59
CA ASN A 77 -12.29 35.37 16.33
C ASN A 77 -11.83 34.43 17.47
N GLN A 78 -12.65 33.42 17.77
CA GLN A 78 -12.29 32.29 18.63
C GLN A 78 -12.58 30.98 17.90
N THR A 79 -11.63 30.04 17.90
CA THR A 79 -11.87 28.69 17.40
C THR A 79 -12.72 27.93 18.40
N ILE A 80 -13.88 27.44 18.00
CA ILE A 80 -14.75 26.58 18.83
C ILE A 80 -14.76 25.18 18.19
N TYR A 81 -14.49 24.16 19.01
CA TYR A 81 -14.66 22.75 18.63
C TYR A 81 -16.00 22.28 19.22
N SER A 82 -16.82 21.61 18.40
CA SER A 82 -18.09 20.98 18.80
C SER A 82 -17.92 19.48 18.97
#